data_AF-T1FSD4-F1
#
_entry.id   AF-T1FSD4-F1
#
_cell.length_a   1.000
_cell.length_b   1.000
_cell.length_c   1.000
_cell.angle_alpha   90.00
_cell.angle_beta   90.00
_cell.angle_gamma   90.00
#
_symmetry.space_group_name_H-M   'P 1'
#
loop_
_entity.id
_entity.type
_entity.pdbx_description
1 polymer ?
#
loop_
_entity_poly.entity_id
_entity_poly.type
_entity_poly.pdbx_seq_one_letter_code
_entity_poly.pdbx_strand_id
1 'polypeptide(L)'
;MDESKEDSVAKLRKVLNNLLKDDDDVDDHDLNKWLIARNYDVSKAEAMFRESMKFRKAKYVDTLFDTYQIAEVLQKYFPGGFVGFDKTGSPVVVELFGQYDMEGIMRSCRRSDLEKVKLFQCEFTVRLWRDQTKKLGKRVDNLTVIFDMEGVGTKFLWKPGLDMYISLIKLLEDNYPEMLKRLCVVNAPAIFPYLWNLVTPLVSPEMRQKIVVLKKR
;
A
#
# COMPACT_ATOMS: atom_id res chain seq x y z
N MET A 1 4.07 -6.58 24.76
CA MET A 1 3.42 -5.37 24.22
C MET A 1 2.77 -4.68 25.42
N ASP A 2 2.22 -3.46 25.31
CA ASP A 2 1.49 -2.87 26.46
C ASP A 2 0.24 -3.73 26.73
N GLU A 3 -0.07 -4.04 28.00
CA GLU A 3 -1.16 -4.95 28.39
C GLU A 3 -2.52 -4.49 27.81
N SER A 4 -2.72 -3.17 27.71
CA SER A 4 -3.88 -2.54 27.07
C SER A 4 -3.98 -2.84 25.56
N LYS A 5 -2.85 -3.00 24.88
CA LYS A 5 -2.80 -3.31 23.44
C LYS A 5 -3.06 -4.79 23.17
N GLU A 6 -2.52 -5.67 24.02
CA GLU A 6 -2.79 -7.11 23.96
C GLU A 6 -4.28 -7.41 24.17
N ASP A 7 -4.91 -6.76 25.17
CA ASP A 7 -6.37 -6.82 25.37
C ASP A 7 -7.16 -6.32 24.15
N SER A 8 -6.70 -5.25 23.48
CA SER A 8 -7.34 -4.72 22.28
C SER A 8 -7.31 -5.72 21.10
N VAL A 9 -6.19 -6.43 20.92
CA VAL A 9 -6.06 -7.48 19.90
C VAL A 9 -7.01 -8.64 20.20
N ALA A 10 -7.05 -9.10 21.45
CA ALA A 10 -7.95 -10.17 21.87
C ALA A 10 -9.43 -9.81 21.65
N LYS A 11 -9.82 -8.56 21.99
CA LYS A 11 -11.16 -8.03 21.72
C LYS A 11 -11.47 -8.01 20.22
N LEU A 12 -10.56 -7.50 19.40
CA LEU A 12 -10.75 -7.46 17.95
C LEU A 12 -10.89 -8.87 17.35
N ARG A 13 -10.04 -9.82 17.77
CA ARG A 13 -10.15 -11.22 17.34
C ARG A 13 -11.51 -11.81 17.69
N LYS A 14 -11.98 -11.57 18.92
CA LYS A 14 -13.28 -12.07 19.38
C LYS A 14 -14.44 -11.57 18.54
N VAL A 15 -14.48 -10.28 18.18
CA VAL A 15 -15.57 -9.71 17.35
C VAL A 15 -15.48 -10.14 15.87
N LEU A 16 -14.27 -10.44 15.39
CA LEU A 16 -14.03 -10.90 14.02
C LEU A 16 -14.09 -12.42 13.86
N ASN A 17 -14.28 -13.20 14.93
CA ASN A 17 -14.18 -14.66 14.91
C ASN A 17 -15.06 -15.33 13.82
N ASN A 18 -16.24 -14.76 13.52
CA ASN A 18 -17.13 -15.30 12.48
C ASN A 18 -16.69 -14.97 11.04
N LEU A 19 -15.70 -14.08 10.88
CA LEU A 19 -15.15 -13.65 9.58
C LEU A 19 -13.77 -14.23 9.31
N LEU A 20 -12.99 -14.50 10.36
CA LEU A 20 -11.73 -15.22 10.24
C LEU A 20 -12.08 -16.67 9.92
N LYS A 21 -11.71 -17.17 8.74
CA LYS A 21 -11.82 -18.60 8.50
C LYS A 21 -10.70 -19.29 9.26
N ASP A 22 -10.96 -20.51 9.74
CA ASP A 22 -9.98 -21.31 10.49
C ASP A 22 -8.67 -21.56 9.69
N ASP A 23 -8.69 -21.37 8.36
CA ASP A 23 -7.58 -21.60 7.42
C ASP A 23 -6.95 -20.28 6.89
N ASP A 24 -7.37 -19.11 7.36
CA ASP A 24 -6.88 -17.82 6.81
C ASP A 24 -5.48 -17.41 7.32
N ASP A 25 -4.83 -18.21 8.19
CA ASP A 25 -3.51 -17.91 8.80
C ASP A 25 -3.43 -16.51 9.46
N VAL A 26 -4.57 -15.93 9.88
CA VAL A 26 -4.61 -14.56 10.45
C VAL A 26 -4.14 -14.57 11.91
N ASP A 27 -2.89 -14.18 12.11
CA ASP A 27 -2.28 -14.06 13.42
C ASP A 27 -2.65 -12.72 14.12
N ASP A 28 -2.32 -12.62 15.41
CA ASP A 28 -2.59 -11.42 16.24
C ASP A 28 -1.91 -10.17 15.69
N HIS A 29 -0.85 -10.41 14.96
CA HIS A 29 0.09 -9.46 14.44
C HIS A 29 -0.48 -8.83 13.15
N ASP A 30 -1.25 -9.58 12.35
CA ASP A 30 -2.10 -9.10 11.27
C ASP A 30 -3.30 -8.29 11.78
N LEU A 31 -3.96 -8.76 12.85
CA LEU A 31 -5.05 -8.01 13.49
C LEU A 31 -4.57 -6.68 14.06
N ASN A 32 -3.38 -6.66 14.64
CA ASN A 32 -2.79 -5.45 15.22
C ASN A 32 -2.57 -4.33 14.19
N LYS A 33 -2.40 -4.64 12.90
CA LYS A 33 -2.28 -3.62 11.84
C LYS A 33 -3.53 -2.77 11.71
N TRP A 34 -4.71 -3.39 11.80
CA TRP A 34 -6.00 -2.69 11.77
C TRP A 34 -6.20 -1.81 13.00
N LEU A 35 -5.75 -2.28 14.17
CA LEU A 35 -5.76 -1.50 15.41
C LEU A 35 -4.84 -0.28 15.32
N ILE A 36 -3.60 -0.45 14.87
CA ILE A 36 -2.67 0.67 14.67
C ILE A 36 -3.28 1.71 13.74
N ALA A 37 -3.84 1.28 12.59
CA ALA A 37 -4.47 2.17 11.62
C ALA A 37 -5.67 2.95 12.16
N ARG A 38 -6.22 2.55 13.31
CA ARG A 38 -7.37 3.20 13.97
C ARG A 38 -7.07 3.59 15.41
N ASN A 39 -5.80 3.82 15.75
CA ASN A 39 -5.37 4.28 17.08
C ASN A 39 -5.88 3.39 18.23
N TYR A 40 -5.89 2.06 18.01
CA TYR A 40 -6.38 1.03 18.92
C TYR A 40 -7.87 1.15 19.30
N ASP A 41 -8.66 1.89 18.51
CA ASP A 41 -10.12 1.90 18.59
C ASP A 41 -10.68 0.62 17.95
N VAL A 42 -11.06 -0.35 18.79
CA VAL A 42 -11.52 -1.68 18.36
C VAL A 42 -12.73 -1.59 17.42
N SER A 43 -13.70 -0.72 17.71
CA SER A 43 -14.91 -0.57 16.89
C SER A 43 -14.58 -0.04 15.48
N LYS A 44 -13.68 0.95 15.39
CA LYS A 44 -13.24 1.48 14.09
C LYS A 44 -12.36 0.49 13.32
N ALA A 45 -11.49 -0.25 14.02
CA ALA A 45 -10.67 -1.29 13.42
C ALA A 45 -11.54 -2.42 12.85
N GLU A 46 -12.55 -2.86 13.59
CA GLU A 46 -13.54 -3.83 13.13
C GLU A 46 -14.27 -3.34 11.87
N ALA A 47 -14.78 -2.10 11.89
CA ALA A 47 -15.48 -1.52 10.75
C ALA A 47 -14.58 -1.47 9.50
N MET A 48 -13.33 -1.03 9.65
CA MET A 48 -12.35 -1.00 8.57
C MET A 48 -12.06 -2.41 8.02
N PHE A 49 -11.84 -3.39 8.89
CA PHE A 49 -11.60 -4.77 8.50
C PHE A 49 -12.78 -5.33 7.69
N ARG A 50 -14.01 -5.14 8.18
CA ARG A 50 -15.23 -5.60 7.50
C ARG A 50 -15.40 -4.99 6.11
N GLU A 51 -15.16 -3.69 5.97
CA GLU A 51 -15.20 -3.03 4.67
C GLU A 51 -14.10 -3.54 3.73
N SER A 52 -12.89 -3.77 4.24
CA SER A 52 -11.83 -4.36 3.43
C SER A 52 -12.17 -5.78 2.97
N MET A 53 -12.77 -6.62 3.80
CA MET A 53 -13.21 -7.96 3.39
C MET A 53 -14.30 -7.92 2.31
N LYS A 54 -15.26 -6.99 2.42
CA LYS A 54 -16.25 -6.75 1.35
C LYS A 54 -15.57 -6.31 0.06
N PHE A 55 -14.62 -5.39 0.15
CA PHE A 55 -13.84 -4.90 -0.99
C PHE A 55 -13.07 -6.04 -1.68
N ARG A 56 -12.35 -6.86 -0.90
CA ARG A 56 -11.60 -8.02 -1.42
C ARG A 56 -12.49 -8.95 -2.22
N LYS A 57 -13.67 -9.28 -1.68
CA LYS A 57 -14.67 -10.11 -2.36
C LYS A 57 -15.18 -9.44 -3.64
N ALA A 58 -15.55 -8.17 -3.59
CA ALA A 58 -16.11 -7.44 -4.73
C ALA A 58 -15.10 -7.25 -5.88
N LYS A 59 -13.81 -7.14 -5.55
CA LYS A 59 -12.72 -6.93 -6.52
C LYS A 59 -12.00 -8.23 -6.92
N TYR A 60 -12.42 -9.37 -6.39
CA TYR A 60 -11.78 -10.68 -6.62
C TYR A 60 -10.28 -10.66 -6.31
N VAL A 61 -9.89 -10.02 -5.20
CA VAL A 61 -8.47 -9.81 -4.85
C VAL A 61 -7.76 -11.13 -4.60
N ASP A 62 -8.43 -12.08 -3.95
CA ASP A 62 -7.82 -13.37 -3.57
C ASP A 62 -7.50 -14.25 -4.80
N THR A 63 -8.21 -14.06 -5.92
CA THR A 63 -7.99 -14.79 -7.18
C THR A 63 -7.38 -13.90 -8.27
N LEU A 64 -6.83 -12.74 -7.89
CA LEU A 64 -6.37 -11.72 -8.83
C LEU A 64 -5.25 -12.23 -9.75
N PHE A 65 -4.33 -13.03 -9.23
CA PHE A 65 -3.23 -13.61 -10.03
C PHE A 65 -3.69 -14.59 -11.09
N ASP A 66 -4.83 -15.25 -10.87
CA ASP A 66 -5.36 -16.27 -11.77
C ASP A 66 -6.34 -15.67 -12.78
N THR A 67 -6.99 -14.56 -12.41
CA THR A 67 -8.12 -13.98 -13.16
C THR A 67 -7.80 -12.67 -13.86
N TYR A 68 -6.68 -12.01 -13.53
CA TYR A 68 -6.30 -10.73 -14.12
C TYR A 68 -4.96 -10.80 -14.85
N GLN A 69 -5.03 -10.55 -16.16
CA GLN A 69 -3.87 -10.25 -16.98
C GLN A 69 -3.65 -8.74 -17.00
N ILE A 70 -2.47 -8.29 -16.57
CA ILE A 70 -2.10 -6.87 -16.60
C ILE A 70 -2.18 -6.37 -18.05
N ALA A 71 -2.87 -5.25 -18.28
CA ALA A 71 -2.99 -4.67 -19.62
C ALA A 71 -1.61 -4.30 -20.18
N GLU A 72 -1.38 -4.55 -21.47
CA GLU A 72 -0.08 -4.31 -22.13
C GLU A 72 0.45 -2.89 -21.90
N VAL A 73 -0.44 -1.89 -21.98
CA VAL A 73 -0.07 -0.49 -21.71
C VAL A 73 0.48 -0.30 -20.30
N LEU A 74 -0.06 -1.00 -19.30
CA LEU A 74 0.44 -0.91 -17.92
C LEU A 74 1.75 -1.69 -17.77
N GLN A 75 1.94 -2.81 -18.47
CA GLN A 75 3.22 -3.52 -18.48
C GLN A 75 4.36 -2.66 -19.05
N LYS A 76 4.07 -1.88 -20.10
CA LYS A 76 5.06 -1.06 -20.81
C LYS A 76 5.26 0.33 -20.22
N TYR A 77 4.21 0.94 -19.66
CA TYR A 77 4.18 2.35 -19.32
C TYR A 77 3.78 2.65 -17.87
N PHE A 78 3.68 1.64 -16.99
CA PHE A 78 3.55 1.83 -15.54
C PHE A 78 4.89 1.49 -14.84
N PRO A 79 5.88 2.42 -14.91
CA PRO A 79 7.26 2.14 -14.53
C PRO A 79 7.45 1.96 -13.02
N GLY A 80 8.41 1.10 -12.67
CA GLY A 80 8.72 0.74 -11.29
C GLY A 80 8.49 -0.75 -11.02
N GLY A 81 8.53 -1.12 -9.75
CA GLY A 81 8.31 -2.49 -9.31
C GLY A 81 9.32 -2.96 -8.27
N PHE A 82 9.25 -4.26 -7.97
CA PHE A 82 10.14 -4.92 -7.02
C PHE A 82 11.59 -4.97 -7.56
N VAL A 83 12.55 -4.62 -6.71
CA VAL A 83 13.98 -4.57 -7.08
C VAL A 83 14.90 -5.36 -6.14
N GLY A 84 14.37 -5.96 -5.08
CA GLY A 84 15.16 -6.73 -4.11
C GLY A 84 14.66 -6.58 -2.68
N PHE A 85 15.51 -6.88 -1.71
CA PHE A 85 15.18 -6.85 -0.29
C PHE A 85 16.12 -5.91 0.47
N ASP A 86 15.60 -5.26 1.50
CA ASP A 86 16.41 -4.44 2.40
C ASP A 86 17.21 -5.31 3.38
N LYS A 87 18.06 -4.66 4.20
CA LYS A 87 18.93 -5.33 5.18
C LYS A 87 18.18 -6.19 6.21
N THR A 88 16.90 -5.98 6.40
CA THR A 88 16.07 -6.75 7.33
C THR A 88 15.28 -7.86 6.65
N GLY A 89 15.23 -7.87 5.31
CA GLY A 89 14.51 -8.84 4.50
C GLY A 89 13.19 -8.31 3.92
N SER A 90 12.79 -7.06 4.21
CA SER A 90 11.57 -6.47 3.65
C SER A 90 11.75 -6.19 2.14
N PRO A 91 10.76 -6.48 1.29
CA PRO A 91 10.80 -6.11 -0.12
C PRO A 91 11.05 -4.62 -0.33
N VAL A 92 11.82 -4.32 -1.36
CA VAL A 92 12.09 -2.96 -1.85
C VAL A 92 11.40 -2.79 -3.19
N VAL A 93 10.53 -1.79 -3.27
CA VAL A 93 9.84 -1.40 -4.49
C VAL A 93 10.31 -0.01 -4.90
N VAL A 94 10.57 0.18 -6.19
CA VAL A 94 10.83 1.50 -6.77
C VAL A 94 9.56 1.98 -7.47
N GLU A 95 9.15 3.20 -7.15
CA GLU A 95 8.08 3.93 -7.82
C GLU A 95 8.72 5.07 -8.60
N LEU A 96 8.74 4.97 -9.93
CA LEU A 96 9.34 5.97 -10.82
C LEU A 96 8.32 7.07 -11.14
N PHE A 97 7.86 7.77 -10.11
CA PHE A 97 6.70 8.66 -10.18
C PHE A 97 6.86 9.74 -11.26
N GLY A 98 8.04 10.37 -11.37
CA GLY A 98 8.27 11.41 -12.38
C GLY A 98 8.23 10.92 -13.84
N GLN A 99 8.32 9.61 -14.06
CA GLN A 99 8.21 8.99 -15.37
C GLN A 99 6.78 8.63 -15.76
N TYR A 100 5.80 8.71 -14.85
CA TYR A 100 4.41 8.45 -15.22
C TYR A 100 3.90 9.44 -16.28
N ASP A 101 3.25 8.88 -17.31
CA ASP A 101 2.35 9.58 -18.20
C ASP A 101 0.91 9.20 -17.85
N MET A 102 0.41 9.77 -16.74
CA MET A 102 -0.95 9.46 -16.26
C MET A 102 -2.02 9.80 -17.28
N GLU A 103 -1.82 10.83 -18.11
CA GLU A 103 -2.77 11.19 -19.15
C GLU A 103 -2.82 10.15 -20.26
N GLY A 104 -1.67 9.76 -20.81
CA GLY A 104 -1.59 8.71 -21.83
C GLY A 104 -2.13 7.38 -21.33
N ILE A 105 -1.79 6.99 -20.09
CA ILE A 105 -2.28 5.75 -19.47
C ILE A 105 -3.80 5.78 -19.29
N MET A 106 -4.36 6.85 -18.72
CA MET A 106 -5.81 6.95 -18.50
C MET A 106 -6.62 7.03 -19.79
N ARG A 107 -6.02 7.45 -20.90
CA ARG A 107 -6.63 7.40 -22.23
C ARG A 107 -6.55 6.00 -22.88
N SER A 108 -5.68 5.14 -22.37
CA SER A 108 -5.32 3.86 -22.98
C SER A 108 -5.81 2.63 -22.20
N CYS A 109 -6.21 2.79 -20.94
CA CYS A 109 -6.81 1.73 -20.15
C CYS A 109 -7.99 2.23 -19.32
N ARG A 110 -8.77 1.30 -18.76
CA ARG A 110 -9.85 1.65 -17.86
C ARG A 110 -9.27 2.03 -16.50
N ARG A 111 -10.00 2.86 -15.76
CA ARG A 111 -9.71 3.12 -14.33
C ARG A 111 -9.58 1.82 -13.53
N SER A 112 -10.43 0.83 -13.82
CA SER A 112 -10.37 -0.47 -13.16
C SER A 112 -9.05 -1.21 -13.39
N ASP A 113 -8.36 -0.97 -14.50
CA ASP A 113 -7.08 -1.62 -14.79
C ASP A 113 -5.97 -1.02 -13.92
N LEU A 114 -5.99 0.29 -13.68
CA LEU A 114 -5.09 0.97 -12.74
C LEU A 114 -5.31 0.50 -11.28
N GLU A 115 -6.57 0.35 -10.87
CA GLU A 115 -6.88 -0.20 -9.54
C GLU A 115 -6.38 -1.65 -9.43
N LYS A 116 -6.65 -2.49 -10.43
CA LYS A 116 -6.23 -3.90 -10.44
C LYS A 116 -4.72 -4.08 -10.49
N VAL A 117 -3.98 -3.31 -11.30
CA VAL A 117 -2.51 -3.41 -11.32
C VAL A 117 -1.92 -3.00 -9.97
N LYS A 118 -2.51 -2.01 -9.30
CA LYS A 118 -2.03 -1.61 -7.98
C LYS A 118 -2.30 -2.68 -6.91
N LEU A 119 -3.49 -3.28 -6.94
CA LEU A 119 -3.82 -4.44 -6.10
C LEU A 119 -2.88 -5.61 -6.39
N PHE A 120 -2.58 -5.89 -7.66
CA PHE A 120 -1.67 -6.95 -8.08
C PHE A 120 -0.26 -6.73 -7.48
N GLN A 121 0.27 -5.51 -7.53
CA GLN A 121 1.56 -5.16 -6.92
C GLN A 121 1.55 -5.36 -5.39
N CYS A 122 0.45 -4.99 -4.71
CA CYS A 122 0.31 -5.19 -3.27
C CYS A 122 0.24 -6.67 -2.89
N GLU A 123 -0.61 -7.45 -3.55
CA GLU A 123 -0.69 -8.90 -3.30
C GLU A 123 0.62 -9.61 -3.66
N PHE A 124 1.36 -9.12 -4.66
CA PHE A 124 2.67 -9.66 -5.02
C PHE A 124 3.68 -9.40 -3.90
N THR A 125 3.62 -8.21 -3.31
CA THR A 125 4.41 -7.85 -2.13
C THR A 125 4.08 -8.74 -0.93
N VAL A 126 2.79 -9.05 -0.70
CA VAL A 126 2.37 -9.98 0.36
C VAL A 126 2.90 -11.40 0.11
N ARG A 127 2.95 -11.88 -1.14
CA ARG A 127 3.59 -13.16 -1.46
C ARG A 127 5.08 -13.16 -1.14
N LEU A 128 5.80 -12.10 -1.54
CA LEU A 128 7.23 -11.94 -1.21
C LEU A 128 7.49 -11.92 0.31
N TRP A 129 6.59 -11.33 1.09
CA TRP A 129 6.66 -11.35 2.56
C TRP A 129 6.59 -12.75 3.13
N ARG A 130 5.64 -13.56 2.64
CA ARG A 130 5.47 -14.95 3.08
C ARG A 130 6.72 -15.78 2.77
N ASP A 131 7.26 -15.61 1.57
CA ASP A 131 8.49 -16.31 1.15
C ASP A 131 9.70 -15.89 1.98
N GLN A 132 9.87 -14.58 2.22
CA GLN A 132 10.95 -14.07 3.06
C GLN A 132 10.80 -14.46 4.53
N THR A 133 9.56 -14.53 5.04
CA THR A 133 9.29 -14.97 6.40
C THR A 133 9.76 -16.41 6.60
N LYS A 134 9.39 -17.30 5.67
CA LYS A 134 9.83 -18.71 5.67
C LYS A 134 11.36 -18.81 5.53
N LYS A 135 11.95 -18.07 4.58
CA LYS A 135 13.40 -18.12 4.30
C LYS A 135 14.26 -17.65 5.48
N LEU A 136 13.83 -16.60 6.18
CA LEU A 136 14.61 -15.97 7.24
C LEU A 136 14.27 -16.50 8.64
N GLY A 137 13.23 -17.34 8.77
CA GLY A 137 12.75 -17.83 10.07
C GLY A 137 12.26 -16.72 11.00
N LYS A 138 11.86 -15.56 10.46
CA LYS A 138 11.38 -14.40 11.21
C LYS A 138 10.32 -13.66 10.39
N ARG A 139 9.37 -13.02 11.06
CA ARG A 139 8.27 -12.29 10.41
C ARG A 139 8.78 -11.14 9.54
N VAL A 140 8.35 -11.12 8.28
CA VAL A 140 8.49 -10.02 7.32
C VAL A 140 7.10 -9.70 6.82
N ASP A 141 6.64 -8.46 7.00
CA ASP A 141 5.23 -8.12 6.82
C ASP A 141 5.00 -6.67 6.40
N ASN A 142 6.03 -6.04 5.85
CA ASN A 142 6.08 -4.63 5.46
C ASN A 142 7.05 -4.43 4.29
N LEU A 143 6.95 -3.29 3.57
CA LEU A 143 7.85 -2.96 2.46
C LEU A 143 8.54 -1.61 2.61
N THR A 144 9.69 -1.47 1.94
CA THR A 144 10.36 -0.19 1.71
C THR A 144 10.07 0.29 0.30
N VAL A 145 9.65 1.55 0.15
CA VAL A 145 9.40 2.19 -1.14
C VAL A 145 10.47 3.24 -1.41
N ILE A 146 11.12 3.18 -2.57
CA ILE A 146 11.92 4.27 -3.11
C ILE A 146 11.02 5.03 -4.08
N PHE A 147 10.70 6.28 -3.74
CA PHE A 147 9.79 7.12 -4.50
C PHE A 147 10.59 8.17 -5.27
N ASP A 148 10.84 7.89 -6.55
CA ASP A 148 11.65 8.75 -7.39
C ASP A 148 10.81 9.82 -8.09
N MET A 149 11.12 11.07 -7.77
CA MET A 149 10.45 12.25 -8.31
C MET A 149 11.23 12.94 -9.43
N GLU A 150 12.30 12.33 -9.95
CA GLU A 150 13.01 12.85 -11.11
C GLU A 150 12.08 12.93 -12.33
N GLY A 151 11.99 14.12 -12.93
CA GLY A 151 11.07 14.39 -14.05
C GLY A 151 9.68 14.89 -13.64
N VAL A 152 9.40 15.03 -12.34
CA VAL A 152 8.16 15.66 -11.87
C VAL A 152 8.16 17.16 -12.20
N GLY A 153 7.14 17.57 -12.94
CA GLY A 153 6.87 18.96 -13.34
C GLY A 153 5.38 19.26 -13.43
N THR A 154 5.01 20.27 -14.20
CA THR A 154 3.62 20.77 -14.30
C THR A 154 2.62 19.78 -14.90
N LYS A 155 3.07 18.80 -15.71
CA LYS A 155 2.20 17.74 -16.25
C LYS A 155 1.48 16.94 -15.15
N PHE A 156 2.10 16.84 -13.96
CA PHE A 156 1.51 16.17 -12.80
C PHE A 156 0.41 16.99 -12.12
N LEU A 157 0.17 18.24 -12.54
CA LEU A 157 -0.95 19.06 -12.07
C LEU A 157 -2.24 18.79 -12.86
N TRP A 158 -2.20 17.92 -13.88
CA TRP A 158 -3.40 17.52 -14.60
C TRP A 158 -4.39 16.83 -13.65
N LYS A 159 -5.51 17.51 -13.39
CA LYS A 159 -6.45 17.16 -12.33
C LYS A 159 -6.96 15.71 -12.39
N PRO A 160 -7.40 15.16 -13.53
CA PRO A 160 -7.84 13.77 -13.59
C PRO A 160 -6.76 12.76 -13.18
N GLY A 161 -5.50 13.01 -13.57
CA GLY A 161 -4.36 12.18 -13.17
C GLY A 161 -4.08 12.27 -11.66
N LEU A 162 -4.14 13.47 -11.09
CA LEU A 162 -4.03 13.66 -9.63
C LEU A 162 -5.15 12.97 -8.88
N ASP A 163 -6.39 13.15 -9.32
CA ASP A 163 -7.57 12.54 -8.68
C ASP A 163 -7.48 11.01 -8.75
N MET A 164 -7.00 10.46 -9.87
CA MET A 164 -6.73 9.03 -10.02
C MET A 164 -5.65 8.55 -9.04
N TYR A 165 -4.51 9.24 -8.97
CA TYR A 165 -3.42 8.86 -8.08
C TYR A 165 -3.82 8.95 -6.59
N ILE A 166 -4.55 9.99 -6.21
CA ILE A 166 -5.16 10.13 -4.87
C ILE A 166 -6.11 8.96 -4.58
N SER A 167 -6.90 8.53 -5.57
CA SER A 167 -7.79 7.37 -5.40
C SER A 167 -7.03 6.07 -5.17
N LEU A 168 -5.86 5.89 -5.79
CA LEU A 168 -4.99 4.74 -5.54
C LEU A 168 -4.41 4.79 -4.13
N ILE A 169 -3.96 5.95 -3.64
CA ILE A 169 -3.49 6.10 -2.25
C ILE A 169 -4.60 5.72 -1.27
N LYS A 170 -5.82 6.24 -1.46
CA LYS A 170 -6.97 5.89 -0.60
C LYS A 170 -7.27 4.40 -0.59
N LEU A 171 -7.25 3.77 -1.77
CA LEU A 171 -7.44 2.32 -1.90
C LEU A 171 -6.41 1.55 -1.05
N LEU A 172 -5.15 1.99 -1.03
CA LEU A 172 -4.11 1.38 -0.20
C LEU A 172 -4.34 1.60 1.30
N GLU A 173 -4.62 2.84 1.70
CA GLU A 173 -4.87 3.19 3.11
C GLU A 173 -6.07 2.45 3.69
N ASP A 174 -7.11 2.21 2.89
CA ASP A 174 -8.32 1.52 3.33
C ASP A 174 -8.17 -0.01 3.41
N ASN A 175 -7.23 -0.61 2.67
CA ASN A 175 -7.17 -2.07 2.48
C ASN A 175 -5.84 -2.74 2.86
N TYR A 176 -4.75 -1.98 2.98
CA TYR A 176 -3.42 -2.49 3.30
C TYR A 176 -2.81 -1.73 4.49
N PRO A 177 -3.49 -1.74 5.66
CA PRO A 177 -3.01 -1.01 6.83
C PRO A 177 -1.62 -1.49 7.23
N GLU A 178 -0.77 -0.54 7.64
CA GLU A 178 0.59 -0.81 8.13
C GLU A 178 1.48 -1.61 7.17
N MET A 179 1.17 -1.63 5.87
CA MET A 179 2.01 -2.26 4.84
C MET A 179 3.34 -1.51 4.66
N LEU A 180 3.34 -0.19 4.75
CA LEU A 180 4.54 0.62 4.58
C LEU A 180 5.46 0.52 5.81
N LYS A 181 6.72 0.16 5.58
CA LYS A 181 7.82 0.30 6.56
C LYS A 181 8.46 1.67 6.47
N ARG A 182 8.82 2.08 5.25
CA ARG A 182 9.54 3.31 4.95
C ARG A 182 9.31 3.73 3.51
N LEU A 183 9.11 5.02 3.28
CA LEU A 183 9.06 5.63 1.95
C LEU A 183 10.19 6.65 1.85
N CYS A 184 11.15 6.39 0.98
CA CYS A 184 12.29 7.27 0.72
C CYS A 184 11.99 8.09 -0.54
N VAL A 185 11.65 9.37 -0.39
CA VAL A 185 11.52 10.29 -1.52
C VAL A 185 12.91 10.72 -1.98
N VAL A 186 13.22 10.47 -3.24
CA VAL A 186 14.47 10.88 -3.89
C VAL A 186 14.17 11.83 -5.04
N ASN A 187 15.16 12.67 -5.39
CA ASN A 187 15.05 13.64 -6.49
C ASN A 187 13.83 14.57 -6.40
N ALA A 188 13.42 14.93 -5.18
CA ALA A 188 12.27 15.81 -4.96
C ALA A 188 12.48 17.19 -5.65
N PRO A 189 11.59 17.61 -6.57
CA PRO A 189 11.71 18.90 -7.26
C PRO A 189 11.22 20.05 -6.39
N ALA A 190 11.42 21.29 -6.85
CA ALA A 190 10.92 22.50 -6.18
C ALA A 190 9.38 22.52 -5.99
N ILE A 191 8.62 21.82 -6.84
CA ILE A 191 7.15 21.69 -6.73
C ILE A 191 6.71 20.68 -5.64
N PHE A 192 7.63 19.90 -5.07
CA PHE A 192 7.30 18.86 -4.08
C PHE A 192 6.44 19.35 -2.91
N PRO A 193 6.73 20.49 -2.24
CA PRO A 193 5.92 20.94 -1.11
C PRO A 193 4.45 21.17 -1.48
N TYR A 194 4.17 21.63 -2.70
CA TYR A 194 2.80 21.81 -3.18
C TYR A 194 2.08 20.47 -3.35
N LEU A 195 2.71 19.50 -4.03
CA LEU A 195 2.14 18.16 -4.22
C LEU A 195 1.96 17.44 -2.87
N TRP A 196 2.92 17.61 -1.96
CA TRP A 196 2.85 17.08 -0.60
C TRP A 196 1.63 17.60 0.15
N ASN A 197 1.34 18.91 0.07
CA ASN A 197 0.16 19.50 0.71
C ASN A 197 -1.16 18.92 0.20
N LEU A 198 -1.23 18.50 -1.08
CA LEU A 198 -2.42 17.86 -1.65
C LEU A 198 -2.68 16.46 -1.09
N VAL A 199 -1.61 15.69 -0.83
CA VAL A 199 -1.73 14.30 -0.31
C VAL A 199 -1.73 14.23 1.21
N THR A 200 -1.23 15.26 1.88
CA THR A 200 -1.11 15.33 3.35
C THR A 200 -2.41 14.95 4.10
N PRO A 201 -3.63 15.33 3.67
CA PRO A 201 -4.86 14.92 4.35
C PRO A 201 -5.14 13.41 4.35
N LEU A 202 -4.47 12.65 3.48
CA LEU A 202 -4.59 11.19 3.37
C LEU A 202 -3.50 10.45 4.15
N VAL A 203 -2.49 11.17 4.63
CA VAL A 203 -1.32 10.61 5.30
C VAL A 203 -1.54 10.68 6.80
N SER A 204 -1.71 9.53 7.45
CA SER A 204 -1.80 9.45 8.91
C SER A 204 -0.52 9.97 9.59
N PRO A 205 -0.57 10.43 10.85
CA PRO A 205 0.62 10.81 11.61
C PRO A 205 1.70 9.72 11.61
N GLU A 206 1.30 8.45 11.72
CA GLU A 206 2.17 7.28 11.71
C GLU A 206 2.82 7.10 10.34
N MET A 207 2.05 7.22 9.25
CA MET A 207 2.59 7.16 7.89
C MET A 207 3.59 8.28 7.62
N ARG A 208 3.32 9.49 8.15
CA ARG A 208 4.24 10.64 8.00
C ARG A 208 5.61 10.37 8.60
N GLN A 209 5.68 9.65 9.73
CA GLN A 209 6.96 9.28 10.35
C GLN A 209 7.77 8.27 9.50
N LYS A 210 7.09 7.51 8.64
CA LYS A 210 7.71 6.53 7.73
C LYS A 210 8.25 7.18 6.44
N ILE A 211 7.88 8.42 6.16
CA ILE A 211 8.27 9.16 4.94
C ILE A 211 9.54 9.97 5.22
N VAL A 212 10.57 9.73 4.42
CA VAL A 212 11.86 10.43 4.51
C VAL A 212 12.19 11.05 3.16
N VAL A 213 12.36 12.37 3.15
CA VAL A 213 12.81 13.11 1.97
C VAL A 213 14.33 13.21 1.99
N LEU A 214 14.99 12.60 1.02
CA LEU A 214 16.43 12.60 0.89
C LEU A 214 16.89 13.82 0.07
N LYS A 215 17.92 14.52 0.57
CA LYS A 215 18.55 15.64 -0.13
C LYS A 215 19.57 15.10 -1.14
N LYS A 216 19.62 15.69 -2.34
CA LYS A 216 20.80 15.51 -3.23
C LYS A 216 22.02 16.05 -2.48
N ARG A 217 23.10 15.27 -2.47
CA ARG A 217 24.43 15.73 -2.06
C ARG A 217 25.04 16.56 -3.17
#